data_AF-A0AA96HL63-F1
#
_entry.id   AF-A0AA96HL63-F1
#
_cell.length_a   1.000
_cell.length_b   1.000
_cell.length_c   1.000
_cell.angle_alpha   90.00
_cell.angle_beta   90.00
_cell.angle_gamma   90.00
#
_symmetry.space_group_name_H-M   'P 1'
#
loop_
_entity.id
_entity.type
_entity.pdbx_description
1 polymer ?
#
loop_
_entity_poly.entity_id
_entity_poly.type
_entity_poly.pdbx_seq_one_letter_code
_entity_poly.pdbx_strand_id
1 'polypeptide(L)'
;MINEVTKTLLNEARDIFSKSPAQAISAEANSKFRALLEAQLKKMNLVTREEFDTQKAILERTRAKLEMLENKLAQIEKQEG
;
A
#
# COMPACT_ATOMS: atom_id res chain seq x y z
N MET A 1 -5.23 -0.11 8.30
CA MET A 1 -5.87 -0.41 7.00
C MET A 1 -5.60 -1.84 6.55
N ILE A 2 -4.34 -2.28 6.39
CA ILE A 2 -4.01 -3.68 6.01
C ILE A 2 -4.54 -4.71 7.03
N ASN A 3 -4.47 -4.41 8.34
CA ASN A 3 -4.97 -5.30 9.40
C ASN A 3 -6.51 -5.48 9.42
N GLU A 4 -7.28 -4.59 8.81
CA GLU A 4 -8.73 -4.77 8.70
C GLU A 4 -9.09 -5.59 7.46
N VAL A 5 -8.36 -5.37 6.36
CA VAL A 5 -8.49 -6.16 5.13
C VAL A 5 -8.19 -7.65 5.43
N THR A 6 -7.14 -7.96 6.20
CA THR A 6 -6.82 -9.34 6.57
C THR A 6 -7.89 -10.00 7.43
N LYS A 7 -8.53 -9.26 8.34
CA LYS A 7 -9.63 -9.78 9.18
C LYS A 7 -10.88 -10.08 8.35
N THR A 8 -11.26 -9.16 7.46
CA THR A 8 -12.44 -9.31 6.60
C THR A 8 -12.26 -10.48 5.63
N LEU A 9 -11.09 -10.57 4.97
CA LEU A 9 -10.76 -11.68 4.07
C LEU A 9 -10.77 -13.04 4.78
N LEU A 10 -10.25 -13.11 6.02
CA LEU A 10 -10.22 -14.34 6.81
C LEU A 10 -11.63 -14.81 7.20
N ASN A 11 -12.49 -13.87 7.58
CA ASN A 11 -13.88 -14.17 7.97
C ASN A 11 -14.71 -14.64 6.77
N GLU A 12 -14.62 -13.96 5.62
CA GLU A 12 -15.36 -14.35 4.41
C GLU A 12 -14.82 -15.66 3.80
N ALA A 13 -13.51 -15.91 3.84
CA ALA A 13 -12.96 -17.21 3.46
C ALA A 13 -13.53 -18.33 4.33
N ARG A 14 -13.57 -18.15 5.66
CA ARG A 14 -14.16 -19.13 6.59
C ARG A 14 -15.64 -19.40 6.31
N ASP A 15 -16.39 -18.38 5.90
CA ASP A 15 -17.81 -18.53 5.54
C ASP A 15 -18.02 -19.27 4.21
N ILE A 16 -17.12 -19.07 3.24
CA ILE A 16 -17.13 -19.81 1.97
C ILE A 16 -16.78 -21.28 2.19
N PHE A 17 -15.81 -21.58 3.07
CA PHE A 17 -15.37 -22.95 3.36
C PHE A 17 -16.30 -23.72 4.32
N SER A 18 -17.13 -23.06 5.12
CA SER A 18 -18.00 -23.72 6.10
C SER A 18 -19.36 -24.18 5.55
N LYS A 19 -19.75 -23.78 4.33
CA LYS A 19 -21.13 -23.96 3.82
C LYS A 19 -21.41 -25.16 2.88
N SER A 20 -20.46 -26.04 2.49
CA SER A 20 -20.78 -27.33 1.80
C SER A 20 -19.55 -28.23 1.50
N PRO A 21 -19.71 -29.50 1.02
CA PRO A 21 -18.62 -30.48 0.90
C PRO A 21 -17.77 -30.41 -0.40
N ALA A 22 -16.46 -30.27 -0.18
CA ALA A 22 -15.25 -30.62 -0.95
C ALA A 22 -15.13 -30.52 -2.49
N GLN A 23 -16.13 -30.83 -3.34
CA GLN A 23 -15.85 -31.11 -4.78
C GLN A 23 -16.60 -30.25 -5.81
N ALA A 24 -17.84 -29.82 -5.56
CA ALA A 24 -18.55 -28.88 -6.44
C ALA A 24 -18.18 -27.40 -6.17
N ILE A 25 -17.39 -27.16 -5.12
CA ILE A 25 -17.19 -25.85 -4.48
C ILE A 25 -15.95 -25.12 -4.97
N SER A 26 -14.98 -25.82 -5.56
CA SER A 26 -13.68 -25.19 -5.85
C SER A 26 -13.82 -24.02 -6.82
N ALA A 27 -14.57 -24.16 -7.92
CA ALA A 27 -14.69 -23.10 -8.93
C ALA A 27 -15.50 -21.90 -8.43
N GLU A 28 -16.67 -22.13 -7.81
CA GLU A 28 -17.54 -21.03 -7.33
C GLU A 28 -16.95 -20.33 -6.10
N ALA A 29 -16.35 -21.08 -5.17
CA ALA A 29 -15.62 -20.51 -4.04
C ALA A 29 -14.39 -19.71 -4.51
N ASN A 30 -13.62 -20.23 -5.47
CA ASN A 30 -12.48 -19.51 -6.03
C ASN A 30 -12.91 -18.22 -6.73
N SER A 31 -14.03 -18.23 -7.46
CA SER A 31 -14.58 -17.04 -8.11
C SER A 31 -15.00 -15.98 -7.09
N LYS A 32 -15.75 -16.37 -6.05
CA LYS A 32 -16.17 -15.46 -4.97
C LYS A 32 -14.98 -14.90 -4.20
N PHE A 33 -14.00 -15.73 -3.88
CA PHE A 33 -12.78 -15.30 -3.20
C PHE A 33 -11.95 -14.31 -4.04
N ARG A 34 -11.81 -14.56 -5.35
CA ARG A 34 -11.16 -13.63 -6.28
C ARG A 34 -11.87 -12.28 -6.34
N ALA A 35 -13.19 -12.27 -6.49
CA ALA A 35 -13.98 -11.04 -6.54
C ALA A 35 -13.86 -10.21 -5.25
N LEU A 36 -13.84 -10.88 -4.09
CA LEU A 36 -13.62 -10.23 -2.80
C LEU A 36 -12.22 -9.62 -2.70
N LEU A 37 -11.18 -10.36 -3.10
CA LEU A 37 -9.80 -9.84 -3.12
C LEU A 37 -9.68 -8.62 -4.04
N GLU A 38 -10.25 -8.66 -5.23
CA GLU A 38 -10.27 -7.54 -6.17
C GLU A 38 -11.00 -6.32 -5.58
N ALA A 39 -12.15 -6.54 -4.94
CA ALA A 39 -12.91 -5.47 -4.29
C ALA A 39 -12.14 -4.83 -3.12
N GLN A 40 -11.41 -5.62 -2.32
CA GLN A 40 -10.60 -5.10 -1.22
C GLN A 40 -9.34 -4.38 -1.72
N LEU A 41 -8.65 -4.92 -2.73
CA LEU A 41 -7.48 -4.29 -3.35
C LEU A 41 -7.86 -2.96 -4.01
N LYS A 42 -9.05 -2.86 -4.61
CA LYS A 42 -9.57 -1.60 -5.19
C LYS A 42 -9.93 -0.55 -4.14
N LYS A 43 -10.27 -0.96 -2.92
CA LYS A 43 -10.52 -0.04 -1.78
C LYS A 43 -9.24 0.46 -1.13
N MET A 44 -8.13 -0.26 -1.29
CA MET A 44 -6.82 0.28 -0.99
C MET A 44 -6.53 1.27 -2.12
N ASN A 45 -6.32 2.56 -1.81
CA ASN A 45 -5.92 3.57 -2.80
C ASN A 45 -4.50 3.26 -3.30
N LEU A 46 -4.34 2.16 -4.03
CA LEU A 46 -3.07 1.63 -4.51
C LEU A 46 -2.58 2.54 -5.63
N VAL A 47 -1.35 2.98 -5.50
CA VAL A 47 -0.61 3.59 -6.61
C VAL A 47 0.17 2.51 -7.34
N THR A 48 0.43 2.73 -8.61
CA THR A 48 1.32 1.86 -9.37
C THR A 48 2.73 1.92 -8.79
N ARG A 49 3.51 0.87 -9.04
CA ARG A 49 4.91 0.87 -8.59
C ARG A 49 5.73 1.99 -9.22
N GLU A 50 5.45 2.33 -10.48
CA GLU A 50 6.10 3.42 -11.19
C GLU A 50 5.79 4.79 -10.55
N GLU A 51 4.54 5.05 -10.18
CA GLU A 51 4.16 6.26 -9.45
C GLU A 51 4.85 6.33 -8.09
N PHE A 52 4.93 5.22 -7.36
CA PHE A 52 5.66 5.16 -6.09
C PHE A 52 7.14 5.49 -6.27
N ASP A 53 7.81 4.85 -7.23
CA ASP A 53 9.24 5.06 -7.49
C ASP A 53 9.51 6.51 -7.95
N THR A 54 8.59 7.11 -8.72
CA THR A 54 8.64 8.52 -9.11
C THR A 54 8.57 9.44 -7.89
N GLN A 55 7.61 9.23 -6.98
CA GLN A 55 7.48 10.05 -5.78
C GLN A 55 8.69 9.88 -4.85
N LYS A 56 9.24 8.67 -4.74
CA LYS A 56 10.47 8.41 -4.00
C LYS A 56 11.64 9.22 -4.58
N ALA A 57 11.83 9.23 -5.90
CA ALA A 57 12.89 10.02 -6.54
C ALA A 57 12.73 11.53 -6.31
N ILE A 58 11.49 12.04 -6.34
CA ILE A 58 11.20 13.44 -6.02
C ILE A 58 11.57 13.75 -4.57
N LEU A 59 11.25 12.86 -3.62
CA LEU A 59 11.56 13.04 -2.21
C LEU A 59 13.07 13.08 -1.96
N GLU A 60 13.82 12.15 -2.55
CA GLU A 60 15.30 12.12 -2.44
C GLU A 60 15.93 13.40 -2.97
N ARG A 61 15.48 13.89 -4.13
CA ARG A 61 15.95 15.17 -4.67
C ARG A 61 15.62 16.36 -3.75
N THR A 62 14.46 16.31 -3.09
CA THR A 62 14.03 17.39 -2.18
C THR A 62 14.86 17.39 -0.90
N ARG A 63 15.20 16.21 -0.36
CA ARG A 63 16.13 16.06 0.78
C ARG A 63 17.51 16.62 0.46
N ALA A 64 18.08 16.25 -0.68
CA ALA A 64 19.39 16.77 -1.10
C ALA A 64 19.38 18.30 -1.25
N LYS A 65 18.29 18.87 -1.77
CA LYS A 65 18.13 20.34 -1.85
C LYS A 65 17.99 20.98 -0.48
N LEU A 66 17.26 20.36 0.44
CA LEU A 66 17.13 20.84 1.83
C LEU A 66 18.49 20.86 2.52
N GLU A 67 19.24 19.77 2.49
CA GLU A 67 20.59 19.70 3.09
C GLU A 67 21.52 20.78 2.53
N MET A 68 21.48 21.02 1.21
CA MET A 68 22.27 22.10 0.60
C MET A 68 21.85 23.48 1.12
N LEU A 69 20.56 23.73 1.26
CA LEU A 69 20.05 25.01 1.77
C LEU A 69 20.38 25.21 3.25
N GLU A 70 20.23 24.17 4.07
CA GLU A 70 20.61 24.17 5.49
C GLU A 70 22.11 24.48 5.66
N ASN A 71 22.96 23.87 4.83
CA ASN A 71 24.40 24.16 4.84
C ASN A 71 24.71 25.61 4.46
N LYS A 72 24.02 26.16 3.45
CA LYS A 72 24.17 27.57 3.06
C LYS A 72 23.72 28.51 4.17
N LEU A 73 22.59 28.21 4.81
CA LEU A 73 22.08 29.00 5.92
C LEU A 73 23.09 29.00 7.08
N ALA A 74 23.61 27.83 7.45
CA ALA A 74 24.62 27.72 8.51
C ALA A 74 25.92 28.47 8.18
N GLN A 75 26.29 28.60 6.91
CA GLN A 75 27.44 29.42 6.50
C GLN A 75 27.15 30.92 6.69
N ILE A 76 25.95 31.37 6.32
CA ILE A 76 25.53 32.77 6.48
C ILE A 76 25.42 33.12 7.96
N GLU A 77 24.77 32.27 8.77
CA GLU A 77 24.63 32.48 10.21
C GLU A 77 26.00 32.58 10.93
N LYS A 78 27.03 31.87 10.42
CA LYS A 78 28.41 31.97 10.92
C LYS A 78 29.16 33.22 10.46
N GLN A 79 28.70 33.89 9.41
CA GLN A 79 29.29 35.13 8.88
C GLN A 79 28.62 36.37 9.49
N GLU A 80 27.36 36.26 9.88
CA GLU A 80 26.57 37.36 10.48
C GLU A 80 26.64 37.41 12.01
N GLY A 81 27.22 36.40 12.67
CA GLY A 81 27.53 36.38 14.11
C GLY A 81 28.99 36.65 14.40
#